data_AF-A0A7S4B7I1-F1
#
_entry.id   AF-A0A7S4B7I1-F1
#
_cell.length_a   1.000
_cell.length_b   1.000
_cell.length_c   1.000
_cell.angle_alpha   90.00
_cell.angle_beta   90.00
_cell.angle_gamma   90.00
#
_symmetry.space_group_name_H-M   'P 1'
#
loop_
_entity.id
_entity.type
_entity.pdbx_description
1 polymer ?
#
loop_
_entity_poly.entity_id
_entity_poly.type
_entity_poly.pdbx_seq_one_letter_code
_entity_poly.pdbx_strand_id
1 'polypeptide(L)'
;ASLVAAGARVGYSVDARDIRKHFGTDAKWERIVFNLPQSPPMPKARNQIQRHRALLRDFCASAASVLGDDGQLWITLLAGQGGTSRDPVQRSLGNHWQLQYEAAAAGLLVTDVIPQDLDALFNAGWSRQTGRMRASM
;
A
#
# COMPACT_ATOMS: atom_id res chain seq x y z
N ALA A 1 -8.31 16.13 14.97
CA ALA A 1 -7.42 15.47 15.95
C ALA A 1 -6.34 14.72 15.18
N SER A 2 -5.09 14.65 15.67
CA SER A 2 -4.04 13.86 15.03
C SER A 2 -4.29 12.36 15.21
N LEU A 3 -3.82 11.52 14.28
CA LEU A 3 -3.96 10.06 14.38
C LEU A 3 -3.38 9.52 15.70
N VAL A 4 -2.27 10.09 16.16
CA VAL A 4 -1.63 9.72 17.43
C VAL A 4 -2.51 10.08 18.63
N ALA A 5 -3.15 11.25 18.62
CA ALA A 5 -4.09 11.63 19.68
C ALA A 5 -5.34 10.72 19.71
N ALA A 6 -5.66 10.07 18.59
CA ALA A 6 -6.71 9.06 18.49
C ALA A 6 -6.22 7.63 18.84
N GLY A 7 -4.99 7.47 19.35
CA GLY A 7 -4.43 6.19 19.79
C GLY A 7 -3.68 5.41 18.71
N ALA A 8 -3.53 5.95 17.49
CA ALA A 8 -2.78 5.28 16.43
C ALA A 8 -1.26 5.40 16.65
N ARG A 9 -0.53 4.33 16.34
CA ARG A 9 0.94 4.37 16.23
C ARG A 9 1.30 4.66 14.78
N VAL A 10 2.01 5.77 14.56
CA VAL A 10 2.38 6.26 13.23
C VAL A 10 3.89 6.16 13.06
N GLY A 11 4.34 5.51 11.98
CA GLY A 11 5.75 5.39 11.64
C GLY A 11 6.03 5.85 10.22
N TYR A 12 7.13 6.59 10.06
CA TYR A 12 7.65 7.01 8.76
C TYR A 12 9.00 6.32 8.52
N SER A 13 9.35 6.11 7.25
CA SER A 13 10.61 5.43 6.88
C SER A 13 10.79 4.06 7.53
N VAL A 14 9.68 3.38 7.81
CA VAL A 14 9.66 2.03 8.38
C VAL A 14 9.85 1.02 7.27
N ASP A 15 10.68 0.01 7.52
CA ASP A 15 10.74 -1.16 6.65
C ASP A 15 9.47 -2.00 6.84
N ALA A 16 8.50 -1.81 5.94
CA ALA A 16 7.21 -2.49 5.99
C ALA A 16 7.31 -4.02 5.82
N ARG A 17 8.47 -4.55 5.39
CA ARG A 17 8.72 -5.99 5.29
C ARG A 17 8.95 -6.65 6.65
N ASP A 18 9.18 -5.86 7.70
CA ASP A 18 9.28 -6.35 9.08
C ASP A 18 8.76 -5.30 10.09
N ILE A 19 7.44 -5.17 10.16
CA ILE A 19 6.73 -4.21 11.01
C ILE A 19 7.09 -4.39 12.50
N ARG A 20 7.35 -5.64 12.92
CA ARG A 20 7.70 -5.99 14.31
C ARG A 20 8.97 -5.31 14.78
N LYS A 21 9.93 -5.12 13.88
CA LYS A 21 11.21 -4.46 14.21
C LYS A 21 10.99 -3.02 14.69
N HIS A 22 9.96 -2.35 14.19
CA HIS A 22 9.67 -0.97 14.54
C HIS A 22 8.61 -0.84 15.65
N PHE A 23 7.54 -1.64 15.58
CA PHE A 23 6.40 -1.50 16.49
C PHE A 23 6.31 -2.57 17.58
N GLY A 24 7.24 -3.52 17.62
CA GLY A 24 7.26 -4.63 18.56
C GLY A 24 6.37 -5.81 18.14
N THR A 25 6.42 -6.87 18.93
CA THR A 25 5.66 -8.13 18.72
C THR A 25 4.46 -8.28 19.64
N ASP A 26 4.39 -7.49 20.71
CA ASP A 26 3.44 -7.70 21.80
C ASP A 26 2.03 -7.20 21.47
N ALA A 27 1.90 -6.39 20.41
CA ALA A 27 0.63 -5.83 19.98
C ALA A 27 -0.02 -6.71 18.90
N LYS A 28 -1.31 -6.99 19.11
CA LYS A 28 -2.22 -7.47 18.06
C LYS A 28 -2.98 -6.29 17.49
N TRP A 29 -2.84 -6.05 16.19
CA TRP A 29 -3.42 -4.87 15.55
C TRP A 29 -4.82 -5.15 15.02
N GLU A 30 -5.77 -4.30 15.40
CA GLU A 30 -7.11 -4.27 14.83
C GLU A 30 -7.12 -3.69 13.41
N ARG A 31 -6.19 -2.75 13.14
CA ARG A 31 -6.03 -2.15 11.82
C ARG A 31 -4.60 -1.73 11.55
N ILE A 32 -4.10 -2.07 10.37
CA ILE A 32 -2.84 -1.58 9.82
C ILE A 32 -3.16 -0.85 8.52
N VAL A 33 -2.72 0.40 8.41
CA VAL A 33 -2.86 1.22 7.20
C VAL A 33 -1.48 1.41 6.59
N PHE A 34 -1.30 0.95 5.37
CA PHE A 34 -0.05 1.11 4.61
C PHE A 34 -0.27 1.97 3.39
N ASN A 35 0.33 3.15 3.43
CA ASN A 35 0.39 4.03 2.29
C ASN A 35 1.59 3.62 1.42
N LEU A 36 1.34 2.88 0.35
CA LEU A 36 2.41 2.26 -0.44
C LEU A 36 3.34 3.34 -1.01
N PRO A 37 4.65 3.30 -0.72
CA PRO A 37 5.57 4.32 -1.21
C PRO A 37 5.64 4.24 -2.73
N GLN A 38 5.50 5.38 -3.40
CA GLN A 38 5.85 5.45 -4.81
C GLN A 38 7.38 5.38 -4.91
N SER A 39 7.90 4.28 -5.42
CA SER A 39 9.30 4.22 -5.81
C SER A 39 9.46 5.10 -7.05
N PRO A 40 10.24 6.19 -7.01
CA PRO A 40 10.50 6.98 -8.20
C PRO A 40 11.13 6.07 -9.27
N PRO A 41 10.86 6.30 -10.56
CA PRO A 41 11.53 5.55 -11.61
C PRO A 41 13.04 5.73 -11.47
N MET A 42 13.74 4.71 -11.01
CA MET A 42 15.20 4.77 -10.99
C MET A 42 15.72 4.56 -12.42
N PRO A 43 16.69 5.35 -12.89
CA PRO A 43 17.33 5.14 -14.18
C PRO A 43 17.83 3.69 -14.28
N LYS A 44 17.42 2.97 -15.33
CA LYS A 44 17.73 1.53 -15.55
C LYS A 44 17.08 0.54 -14.58
N ALA A 45 16.12 0.94 -13.73
CA ALA A 45 15.35 -0.01 -12.93
C ALA A 45 14.42 -0.85 -13.82
N ARG A 46 14.94 -1.98 -14.26
CA ARG A 46 14.14 -3.07 -14.82
C ARG A 46 13.31 -3.69 -13.68
N ASN A 47 12.16 -4.25 -14.01
CA ASN A 47 11.35 -5.06 -13.10
C ASN A 47 10.69 -4.31 -11.92
N GLN A 48 10.36 -3.01 -12.07
CA GLN A 48 9.63 -2.26 -11.04
C GLN A 48 8.32 -2.94 -10.62
N ILE A 49 7.58 -3.55 -11.55
CA ILE A 49 6.37 -4.33 -11.22
C ILE A 49 6.68 -5.47 -10.25
N GLN A 50 7.75 -6.24 -10.50
CA GLN A 50 8.14 -7.35 -9.64
C GLN A 50 8.60 -6.88 -8.26
N ARG A 51 9.25 -5.71 -8.18
CA ARG A 51 9.63 -5.12 -6.88
C ARG A 51 8.42 -4.71 -6.05
N HIS A 52 7.40 -4.13 -6.66
CA HIS A 52 6.17 -3.81 -5.94
C HIS A 52 5.40 -5.07 -5.52
N ARG A 53 5.39 -6.11 -6.36
CA ARG A 53 4.85 -7.43 -6.00
C ARG A 53 5.56 -8.04 -4.79
N ALA A 54 6.89 -8.06 -4.81
CA ALA A 54 7.69 -8.54 -3.69
C ALA A 54 7.45 -7.72 -2.42
N LEU A 55 7.42 -6.39 -2.52
CA LEU A 55 7.11 -5.53 -1.38
C LEU A 55 5.72 -5.82 -0.80
N LEU A 56 4.70 -5.95 -1.65
CA LEU A 56 3.34 -6.29 -1.21
C LEU A 56 3.29 -7.64 -0.52
N ARG A 57 3.95 -8.66 -1.07
CA ARG A 57 4.02 -10.00 -0.47
C ARG A 57 4.65 -9.98 0.91
N ASP A 58 5.84 -9.39 0.99
CA ASP A 58 6.62 -9.34 2.23
C ASP A 58 5.89 -8.50 3.29
N PHE A 59 5.26 -7.38 2.87
CA PHE A 59 4.42 -6.57 3.74
C PHE A 59 3.19 -7.32 4.25
N CYS A 60 2.43 -7.98 3.36
CA CYS A 60 1.26 -8.76 3.74
C CYS A 60 1.63 -9.87 4.74
N ALA A 61 2.74 -10.58 4.50
CA ALA A 61 3.24 -11.60 5.42
C ALA A 61 3.65 -11.00 6.78
N SER A 62 4.38 -9.88 6.77
CA SER A 62 4.75 -9.19 8.01
C SER A 62 3.53 -8.71 8.78
N ALA A 63 2.54 -8.13 8.12
CA ALA A 63 1.32 -7.61 8.73
C ALA A 63 0.47 -8.75 9.30
N ALA A 64 0.26 -9.83 8.54
CA ALA A 64 -0.48 -11.00 8.99
C ALA A 64 0.07 -11.59 10.31
N SER A 65 1.39 -11.55 10.52
CA SER A 65 2.00 -12.06 11.75
C SER A 65 1.61 -11.29 13.04
N VAL A 66 1.22 -10.03 12.89
CA VAL A 66 0.89 -9.14 14.02
C VAL A 66 -0.57 -8.67 14.03
N LEU A 67 -1.36 -8.97 13.00
CA LEU A 67 -2.80 -8.71 13.01
C LEU A 67 -3.47 -9.56 14.10
N GLY A 68 -4.52 -8.99 14.71
CA GLY A 68 -5.49 -9.77 15.48
C GLY A 68 -6.38 -10.60 14.55
N ASP A 69 -7.17 -11.51 15.10
CA ASP A 69 -7.94 -12.48 14.33
C ASP A 69 -8.94 -11.83 13.34
N ASP A 70 -9.57 -10.73 13.76
CA ASP A 70 -10.46 -9.90 12.92
C ASP A 70 -9.78 -8.61 12.41
N GLY A 71 -8.45 -8.58 12.48
CA GLY A 71 -7.65 -7.42 12.12
C GLY A 71 -7.74 -7.08 10.62
N GLN A 72 -7.71 -5.80 10.30
CA GLN A 72 -7.84 -5.32 8.93
C GLN A 72 -6.54 -4.75 8.38
N LEU A 73 -6.24 -5.08 7.13
CA LEU A 73 -5.15 -4.50 6.36
C LEU A 73 -5.69 -3.55 5.29
N TRP A 74 -5.30 -2.28 5.36
CA TRP A 74 -5.73 -1.25 4.42
C TRP A 74 -4.51 -0.78 3.63
N ILE A 75 -4.54 -0.96 2.31
CA ILE A 75 -3.40 -0.64 1.44
C ILE A 75 -3.87 0.32 0.36
N THR A 76 -3.20 1.47 0.24
CA THR A 76 -3.44 2.40 -0.86
C THR A 76 -2.58 2.02 -2.05
N LEU A 77 -3.19 1.94 -3.24
CA LEU A 77 -2.49 1.62 -4.49
C LEU A 77 -2.82 2.66 -5.57
N LEU A 78 -1.93 2.76 -6.56
CA LEU A 78 -2.25 3.50 -7.78
C LEU A 78 -3.35 2.78 -8.57
N ALA A 79 -4.21 3.57 -9.23
CA ALA A 79 -5.33 3.06 -10.00
C ALA A 79 -4.92 1.94 -10.98
N GLY A 80 -5.59 0.80 -10.86
CA GLY A 80 -5.36 -0.39 -11.69
C GLY A 80 -4.19 -1.27 -11.28
N GLN A 81 -3.43 -0.88 -10.24
CA GLN A 81 -2.34 -1.71 -9.77
C GLN A 81 -2.79 -2.84 -8.84
N GLY A 82 -3.98 -2.75 -8.24
CA GLY A 82 -4.58 -3.86 -7.50
C GLY A 82 -4.73 -5.09 -8.40
N GLY A 83 -5.14 -4.87 -9.65
CA GLY A 83 -5.39 -5.93 -10.63
C GLY A 83 -6.73 -6.63 -10.42
N THR A 84 -7.69 -5.92 -9.82
CA THR A 84 -9.02 -6.43 -9.48
C THR A 84 -10.05 -5.93 -10.49
N SER A 85 -11.16 -6.65 -10.64
CA SER A 85 -12.29 -6.19 -11.46
C SER A 85 -12.92 -4.89 -10.95
N ARG A 86 -12.69 -4.54 -9.67
CA ARG A 86 -13.14 -3.30 -9.04
C ARG A 86 -12.19 -2.12 -9.24
N ASP A 87 -11.00 -2.34 -9.78
CA ASP A 87 -10.09 -1.23 -10.10
C ASP A 87 -10.73 -0.30 -11.16
N PRO A 88 -10.65 1.03 -10.98
CA PRO A 88 -11.18 1.97 -11.96
C PRO A 88 -10.40 1.97 -13.29
N VAL A 89 -9.18 1.43 -13.30
CA VAL A 89 -8.34 1.28 -14.48
C VAL A 89 -7.99 -0.19 -14.64
N GLN A 90 -8.39 -0.80 -15.75
CA GLN A 90 -8.07 -2.19 -16.03
C GLN A 90 -6.69 -2.31 -16.69
N ARG A 91 -5.84 -3.22 -16.18
CA ARG A 91 -4.49 -3.47 -16.70
C ARG A 91 -4.33 -4.95 -17.04
N SER A 92 -3.45 -5.25 -17.99
CA SER A 92 -3.09 -6.65 -18.26
C SER A 92 -2.36 -7.28 -17.07
N LEU A 93 -2.48 -8.61 -16.93
CA LEU A 93 -1.95 -9.37 -15.79
C LEU A 93 -0.47 -9.11 -15.48
N GLY A 94 0.34 -8.91 -16.52
CA GLY A 94 1.77 -8.62 -16.39
C GLY A 94 2.09 -7.19 -15.92
N ASN A 95 1.12 -6.28 -15.94
CA ASN A 95 1.31 -4.84 -15.77
C ASN A 95 0.69 -4.25 -14.49
N HIS A 96 0.07 -5.08 -13.66
CA HIS A 96 -0.38 -4.71 -12.31
C HIS A 96 0.41 -5.42 -11.21
N TRP A 97 0.21 -5.00 -9.96
CA TRP A 97 0.94 -5.52 -8.80
C TRP A 97 0.27 -6.72 -8.12
N GLN A 98 -0.86 -7.20 -8.66
CA GLN A 98 -1.42 -8.51 -8.31
C GLN A 98 -1.74 -8.64 -6.80
N LEU A 99 -2.30 -7.59 -6.20
CA LEU A 99 -2.50 -7.51 -4.75
C LEU A 99 -3.20 -8.76 -4.17
N GLN A 100 -4.23 -9.27 -4.83
CA GLN A 100 -4.97 -10.44 -4.36
C GLN A 100 -4.07 -11.68 -4.23
N TYR A 101 -3.17 -11.90 -5.19
CA TYR A 101 -2.23 -13.04 -5.16
C TYR A 101 -1.22 -12.89 -4.03
N GLU A 102 -0.62 -11.70 -3.90
CA GLU A 102 0.39 -11.45 -2.87
C GLU A 102 -0.21 -11.45 -1.45
N ALA A 103 -1.47 -11.01 -1.29
CA ALA A 103 -2.19 -11.07 -0.01
C ALA A 103 -2.60 -12.52 0.34
N ALA A 104 -3.10 -13.28 -0.63
CA ALA A 104 -3.49 -14.68 -0.44
C ALA A 104 -2.31 -15.56 -0.03
N ALA A 105 -1.09 -15.27 -0.54
CA ALA A 105 0.13 -15.96 -0.12
C ALA A 105 0.44 -15.79 1.38
N ALA A 106 -0.10 -14.75 2.03
CA ALA A 106 -0.01 -14.50 3.47
C ALA A 106 -1.26 -14.96 4.25
N GLY A 107 -2.19 -15.67 3.61
CA GLY A 107 -3.45 -16.09 4.24
C GLY A 107 -4.50 -14.98 4.40
N LEU A 108 -4.34 -13.86 3.70
CA LEU A 108 -5.27 -12.72 3.75
C LEU A 108 -6.24 -12.74 2.57
N LEU A 109 -7.48 -12.29 2.82
CA LEU A 109 -8.50 -12.12 1.78
C LEU A 109 -8.71 -10.63 1.49
N VAL A 110 -8.68 -10.26 0.20
CA VAL A 110 -9.10 -8.92 -0.24
C VAL A 110 -10.62 -8.88 -0.34
N THR A 111 -11.26 -8.19 0.59
CA THR A 111 -12.72 -8.13 0.70
C THR A 111 -13.34 -6.92 0.00
N ASP A 112 -12.60 -5.80 -0.11
CA ASP A 112 -13.10 -4.59 -0.75
C ASP A 112 -12.00 -3.80 -1.47
N VAL A 113 -12.42 -2.99 -2.45
CA VAL A 113 -11.58 -2.07 -3.22
C VAL A 113 -12.36 -0.78 -3.37
N ILE A 114 -11.87 0.28 -2.73
CA ILE A 114 -12.56 1.57 -2.65
C ILE A 114 -11.77 2.61 -3.48
N PRO A 115 -12.27 3.02 -4.66
CA PRO A 115 -11.70 4.13 -5.41
C PRO A 115 -11.70 5.40 -4.56
N GLN A 116 -10.63 6.19 -4.63
CA GLN A 116 -10.53 7.46 -3.92
C GLN A 116 -10.87 8.64 -4.84
N ASP A 117 -11.65 9.59 -4.33
CA ASP A 117 -11.94 10.85 -5.01
C ASP A 117 -10.71 11.77 -4.90
N LEU A 118 -9.92 11.79 -5.97
CA LEU A 118 -8.71 12.61 -6.05
C LEU A 118 -9.01 14.11 -6.17
N ASP A 119 -10.20 14.50 -6.64
CA ASP A 119 -10.59 15.90 -6.74
C ASP A 119 -11.00 16.43 -5.36
N ALA A 120 -11.75 15.64 -4.59
CA ALA A 120 -12.03 15.94 -3.19
C ALA A 120 -10.75 16.06 -2.35
N LEU A 121 -9.79 15.14 -2.51
CA LEU A 121 -8.49 15.23 -1.84
C LEU A 121 -7.71 16.47 -2.25
N PHE A 122 -7.69 16.80 -3.54
CA PHE A 122 -7.03 18.00 -4.04
C PHE A 122 -7.65 19.28 -3.44
N ASN A 123 -8.98 19.37 -3.43
CA ASN A 123 -9.72 20.48 -2.83
C ASN A 123 -9.53 20.58 -1.31
N ALA A 124 -9.24 19.46 -0.64
CA ALA A 124 -8.86 19.41 0.77
C ALA A 124 -7.38 19.80 1.02
N GLY A 125 -6.65 20.24 -0.01
CA GLY A 125 -5.27 20.73 0.10
C GLY A 125 -4.18 19.68 -0.12
N TRP A 126 -4.53 18.46 -0.57
CA TRP A 126 -3.53 17.45 -0.89
C TRP A 126 -2.94 17.68 -2.29
N SER A 127 -1.62 17.77 -2.38
CA SER A 127 -0.94 17.92 -3.67
C SER A 127 -0.88 16.60 -4.42
N ARG A 128 -1.21 16.61 -5.72
CA ARG A 128 -0.88 15.50 -6.62
C ARG A 128 0.63 15.44 -6.80
N GLN A 129 1.31 14.47 -6.18
CA GLN A 129 2.69 14.16 -6.54
C GLN A 129 2.68 13.45 -7.90
N THR A 130 2.71 14.22 -8.99
CA THR A 130 2.88 13.68 -10.33
C THR A 130 4.35 13.30 -10.51
N GLY A 131 4.66 12.01 -10.54
CA GLY A 131 6.01 11.45 -10.75
C GLY A 131 6.63 11.71 -12.14
N ARG A 132 6.17 12.72 -12.88
CA ARG A 132 6.86 13.26 -14.06
C ARG A 132 7.09 14.75 -13.82
N MET A 133 8.29 15.11 -13.37
CA MET A 133 8.81 16.44 -13.65
C MET A 133 8.83 16.57 -15.18
N ARG A 134 7.90 17.34 -15.74
CA ARG A 134 8.14 17.91 -17.07
C ARG A 134 9.22 18.96 -16.86
N ALA A 135 10.38 18.78 -17.47
CA ALA A 135 11.30 19.88 -17.66
C ALA A 135 10.57 20.92 -18.52
N SER A 136 10.22 22.04 -17.91
CA SER A 136 9.89 23.25 -18.64
C SER A 136 11.19 23.73 -19.28
N MET A 137 11.23 23.81 -20.60
CA MET A 137 12.18 24.66 -21.34
C MET A 137 11.84 26.12 -21.09
#